data_AF-A0A7S3N3M0-F1
#
_entry.id   AF-A0A7S3N3M0-F1
#
_cell.length_a   1.000
_cell.length_b   1.000
_cell.length_c   1.000
_cell.angle_alpha   90.00
_cell.angle_beta   90.00
_cell.angle_gamma   90.00
#
_symmetry.space_group_name_H-M   'P 1'
#
loop_
_entity.id
_entity.type
_entity.pdbx_description
1 polymer ?
#
loop_
_entity_poly.entity_id
_entity_poly.type
_entity_poly.pdbx_seq_one_letter_code
_entity_poly.pdbx_strand_id
1 'polypeptide(L)'
;SSASGKAGKKSEFRYYKLHDSLYPSGVFDFDKTCLTVKASGTAKFVVSLERKKDSDTDKTFEFKAASSEERDQWVGVLQDIVRAKASNVFDLRFNTKKCYKKQSITAQEFIDTADNCDILLFRRHAFLCKMQRTLTSSEYDHVGMVVITEDDGERKVLLLESVYYDHGVRLLDLSDPESLRALVGSHTVLVYRKLTGVERDDAFIQDLSDAVSRVLHKKYGMNFLNFWRRSSSAKQVADDRKFHCAELVVKVYKMLGFVSDAKSSSRFLPGD
;
A
#
# COMPACT_ATOMS: atom_id res chain seq x y z
N SER A 1 -11.54 21.98 24.06
CA SER A 1 -10.23 21.42 24.44
C SER A 1 -9.37 21.36 23.18
N SER A 2 -8.30 22.15 23.11
CA SER A 2 -7.43 22.24 21.94
C SER A 2 -6.38 21.15 21.96
N ALA A 3 -6.55 20.09 21.17
CA ALA A 3 -5.51 19.11 20.90
C ALA A 3 -4.60 19.63 19.77
N SER A 4 -3.53 20.35 20.12
CA SER A 4 -2.45 20.65 19.17
C SER A 4 -1.47 19.48 19.16
N GLY A 5 -1.68 18.51 18.28
CA GLY A 5 -0.67 17.50 17.98
C GLY A 5 0.50 18.16 17.25
N LYS A 6 1.62 18.41 17.94
CA LYS A 6 2.88 18.74 17.27
C LYS A 6 3.34 17.50 16.52
N ALA A 7 3.22 17.50 15.19
CA ALA A 7 3.84 16.50 14.34
C ALA A 7 5.35 16.50 14.61
N GLY A 8 5.84 15.49 15.34
CA GLY A 8 7.28 15.29 15.52
C GLY A 8 7.93 15.10 14.14
N LYS A 9 9.08 15.74 13.90
CA LYS A 9 9.89 15.45 12.70
C LYS A 9 10.15 13.95 12.65
N LYS A 10 9.78 13.30 11.54
CA LYS A 10 10.04 11.87 11.32
C LYS A 10 11.54 11.60 11.38
N SER A 11 11.94 10.60 12.16
CA SER A 11 13.33 10.14 12.23
C SER A 11 13.57 9.13 11.10
N GLU A 12 13.87 9.63 9.90
CA GLU A 12 14.11 8.81 8.71
C GLU A 12 15.49 9.09 8.11
N PHE A 13 16.20 8.04 7.69
CA PHE A 13 17.39 8.13 6.85
C PHE A 13 17.05 7.69 5.43
N ARG A 14 17.13 8.62 4.47
CA ARG A 14 16.78 8.40 3.06
C ARG A 14 18.04 8.47 2.21
N TYR A 15 18.13 7.59 1.21
CA TYR A 15 19.20 7.65 0.21
C TYR A 15 18.62 7.52 -1.20
N TYR A 16 19.31 8.15 -2.15
CA TYR A 16 18.88 8.28 -3.54
C TYR A 16 20.01 7.77 -4.44
N LYS A 17 19.68 7.03 -5.50
CA LYS A 17 20.66 6.58 -6.52
C LYS A 17 21.19 7.75 -7.35
N LEU A 18 20.34 8.75 -7.60
CA LEU A 18 20.64 9.95 -8.35
C LEU A 18 20.23 11.14 -7.50
N HIS A 19 21.03 12.21 -7.55
CA HIS A 19 20.80 13.43 -6.76
C HIS A 19 19.41 14.03 -6.99
N ASP A 20 18.92 13.99 -8.23
CA ASP A 20 17.66 14.62 -8.63
C ASP A 20 16.45 13.66 -8.63
N SER A 21 16.61 12.47 -8.02
CA SER A 21 15.52 11.50 -7.96
C SER A 21 14.41 11.99 -7.03
N LEU A 22 13.19 12.14 -7.57
CA LEU A 22 11.99 12.49 -6.78
C LEU A 22 11.68 11.47 -5.68
N TYR A 23 12.10 10.21 -5.87
CA TYR A 23 11.84 9.11 -4.94
C TYR A 23 13.13 8.54 -4.35
N PRO A 24 13.17 8.26 -3.02
CA PRO A 24 14.31 7.63 -2.40
C PRO A 24 14.47 6.19 -2.90
N SER A 25 15.73 5.79 -3.10
CA SER A 25 16.11 4.40 -3.38
C SER A 25 16.03 3.51 -2.14
N GLY A 26 16.08 4.12 -0.96
CA GLY A 26 15.61 3.47 0.26
C GLY A 26 15.40 4.45 1.40
N VAL A 27 14.55 4.03 2.34
CA VAL A 27 14.23 4.76 3.58
C VAL A 27 14.39 3.82 4.76
N PHE A 28 15.16 4.24 5.76
CA PHE A 28 15.19 3.63 7.08
C PHE A 28 14.41 4.50 8.04
N ASP A 29 13.33 3.98 8.58
CA ASP A 29 12.50 4.66 9.56
C ASP A 29 12.90 4.18 10.96
N PHE A 30 13.60 5.05 11.72
CA PHE A 30 14.12 4.73 13.05
C PHE A 30 13.02 4.61 14.10
N ASP A 31 11.81 5.08 13.81
CA ASP A 31 10.64 4.89 14.68
C ASP A 31 10.04 3.48 14.52
N LYS A 32 10.37 2.78 13.41
CA LYS A 32 9.76 1.50 13.03
C LYS A 32 10.74 0.35 12.89
N THR A 33 12.05 0.62 12.89
CA THR A 33 13.09 -0.40 12.67
C THR A 33 14.15 -0.37 13.76
N CYS A 34 14.55 -1.55 14.23
CA CYS A 34 15.69 -1.70 15.13
C CYS A 34 16.97 -1.73 14.28
N LEU A 35 17.83 -0.74 14.48
CA LEU A 35 19.01 -0.50 13.66
C LEU A 35 20.25 -0.32 14.53
N THR A 36 21.38 -0.83 14.06
CA THR A 36 22.70 -0.44 14.56
C THR A 36 23.53 0.21 13.48
N VAL A 37 24.38 1.15 13.90
CA VAL A 37 25.27 1.89 13.00
C VAL A 37 26.69 1.80 13.52
N LYS A 38 27.63 1.40 12.64
CA LYS A 38 29.04 1.22 12.98
C LYS A 38 29.92 1.78 11.86
N ALA A 39 31.03 2.40 12.23
CA ALA A 39 32.08 2.72 11.28
C ALA A 39 32.68 1.42 10.70
N SER A 40 33.09 1.45 9.43
CA SER A 40 33.74 0.33 8.75
C SER A 40 34.84 0.87 7.82
N GLY A 41 36.11 0.61 8.15
CA GLY A 41 37.23 1.14 7.37
C GLY A 41 37.33 2.68 7.39
N THR A 42 38.08 3.26 6.45
CA THR A 42 38.48 4.68 6.48
C THR A 42 37.34 5.65 6.14
N ALA A 43 36.53 5.34 5.13
CA ALA A 43 35.46 6.24 4.65
C ALA A 43 34.13 5.51 4.47
N LYS A 44 33.88 4.43 5.21
CA LYS A 44 32.61 3.69 5.12
C LYS A 44 31.98 3.52 6.49
N PHE A 45 30.67 3.34 6.47
CA PHE A 45 29.90 2.96 7.65
C PHE A 45 28.83 1.95 7.26
N VAL A 46 28.40 1.16 8.22
CA VAL A 46 27.43 0.09 8.05
C VAL A 46 26.21 0.38 8.90
N VAL A 47 25.05 0.28 8.28
CA VAL A 47 23.74 0.28 8.95
C VAL A 47 23.19 -1.14 8.91
N SER A 48 22.89 -1.72 10.07
CA SER A 48 22.47 -3.10 10.25
C SER A 48 21.05 -3.16 10.80
N LEU A 49 20.17 -3.94 10.16
CA LEU A 49 18.82 -4.25 10.65
C LEU A 49 18.89 -5.42 11.63
N GLU A 50 18.41 -5.21 12.85
CA GLU A 50 18.38 -6.22 13.90
C GLU A 50 16.95 -6.75 14.09
N ARG A 51 16.78 -8.07 14.15
CA ARG A 51 15.52 -8.67 14.63
C ARG A 51 15.69 -9.01 16.11
N LYS A 52 14.85 -8.42 16.97
CA LYS A 52 14.85 -8.66 18.43
C LYS A 52 14.69 -10.13 18.84
N LYS A 53 14.24 -11.02 17.95
CA LYS A 53 13.90 -12.40 18.35
C LYS A 53 15.08 -13.38 18.43
N ASP A 54 16.22 -13.11 17.79
CA ASP A 54 17.34 -14.10 17.76
C ASP A 54 18.75 -13.51 17.66
N SER A 55 18.97 -12.21 17.90
CA SER A 55 20.29 -11.55 17.76
C SER A 55 20.97 -11.70 16.37
N ASP A 56 20.27 -12.26 15.39
CA ASP A 56 20.78 -12.45 14.05
C ASP A 56 20.56 -11.18 13.22
N THR A 57 21.61 -10.77 12.50
CA THR A 57 21.58 -9.55 11.69
C THR A 57 20.85 -9.87 10.39
N ASP A 58 19.65 -9.33 10.17
CA ASP A 58 18.85 -9.69 8.99
C ASP A 58 19.51 -9.20 7.71
N LYS A 59 20.02 -7.96 7.77
CA LYS A 59 20.62 -7.32 6.63
C LYS A 59 21.49 -6.13 7.02
N THR A 60 22.59 -5.96 6.30
CA THR A 60 23.50 -4.83 6.44
C THR A 60 23.55 -4.01 5.16
N PHE A 61 23.77 -2.70 5.31
CA PHE A 61 23.95 -1.75 4.23
C PHE A 61 25.24 -0.99 4.47
N GLU A 62 26.16 -1.08 3.51
CA GLU A 62 27.40 -0.34 3.53
C GLU A 62 27.21 0.98 2.75
N PHE A 63 27.56 2.09 3.39
CA PHE A 63 27.57 3.42 2.83
C PHE A 63 29.00 3.95 2.80
N LYS A 64 29.32 4.74 1.78
CA LYS A 64 30.64 5.37 1.61
C LYS A 64 30.48 6.89 1.72
N ALA A 65 31.24 7.48 2.64
CA ALA A 65 31.40 8.92 2.78
C ALA A 65 32.58 9.43 1.92
N ALA A 66 32.71 10.74 1.76
CA ALA A 66 33.83 11.35 1.04
C ALA A 66 35.13 11.28 1.86
N SER A 67 35.05 11.30 3.18
CA SER A 67 36.21 11.23 4.08
C SER A 67 35.93 10.48 5.39
N SER A 68 36.97 10.25 6.20
CA SER A 68 36.85 9.71 7.56
C SER A 68 36.07 10.63 8.49
N GLU A 69 36.25 11.93 8.36
CA GLU A 69 35.59 12.94 9.19
C GLU A 69 34.10 12.98 8.87
N GLU A 70 33.73 12.96 7.58
CA GLU A 70 32.33 12.91 7.18
C GLU A 70 31.67 11.58 7.60
N ARG A 71 32.38 10.45 7.49
CA ARG A 71 31.93 9.15 8.03
C ARG A 71 31.60 9.28 9.52
N ASP A 72 32.48 9.88 10.31
CA ASP A 72 32.29 10.00 11.76
C ASP A 72 31.12 10.92 12.12
N GLN A 73 30.92 11.98 11.35
CA GLN A 73 29.73 12.83 11.47
C GLN A 73 28.45 12.02 11.20
N TRP A 74 28.40 11.25 10.11
CA TRP A 74 27.26 10.39 9.81
C TRP A 74 27.00 9.36 10.90
N VAL A 75 28.04 8.64 11.35
CA VAL A 75 27.91 7.63 12.40
C VAL A 75 27.41 8.26 13.70
N GLY A 76 27.97 9.40 14.12
CA GLY A 76 27.55 10.11 15.33
C GLY A 76 26.07 10.48 15.30
N VAL A 77 25.62 11.16 14.24
CA VAL A 77 24.21 11.57 14.08
C VAL A 77 23.27 10.36 14.11
N LEU A 78 23.60 9.30 13.37
CA LEU A 78 22.73 8.12 13.29
C LEU A 78 22.70 7.35 14.62
N GLN A 79 23.83 7.26 15.33
CA GLN A 79 23.88 6.64 16.65
C GLN A 79 23.10 7.44 17.69
N ASP A 80 23.11 8.77 17.63
CA ASP A 80 22.28 9.62 18.49
C ASP A 80 20.80 9.37 18.28
N ILE A 81 20.36 9.27 17.01
CA ILE A 81 18.98 8.93 16.68
C ILE A 81 18.61 7.54 17.22
N VAL A 82 19.45 6.53 16.97
CA VAL A 82 19.21 5.16 17.46
C VAL A 82 19.11 5.13 18.98
N ARG A 83 20.01 5.81 19.71
CA ARG A 83 19.98 5.89 21.18
C ARG A 83 18.72 6.57 21.70
N ALA A 84 18.30 7.66 21.05
CA ALA A 84 17.08 8.38 21.41
C ALA A 84 15.80 7.54 21.19
N LYS A 85 15.83 6.57 20.28
CA LYS A 85 14.66 5.76 19.88
C LYS A 85 14.65 4.33 20.43
N ALA A 86 15.76 3.86 21.01
CA ALA A 86 15.92 2.51 21.55
C ALA A 86 14.82 2.08 22.55
N SER A 87 14.18 3.04 23.24
CA SER A 87 13.10 2.80 24.19
C SER A 87 11.69 2.65 23.58
N ASN A 88 11.47 3.06 22.32
CA ASN A 88 10.12 3.24 21.76
C ASN A 88 9.80 2.39 20.52
N VAL A 89 10.68 1.46 20.11
CA VAL A 89 10.44 0.66 18.90
C VAL A 89 9.29 -0.32 19.12
N PHE A 90 8.09 0.06 18.67
CA PHE A 90 6.91 -0.77 18.62
C PHE A 90 7.14 -1.93 17.64
N ASP A 91 6.94 -3.15 18.14
CA ASP A 91 7.12 -4.41 17.41
C ASP A 91 5.95 -4.64 16.43
N LEU A 92 5.90 -3.86 15.35
CA LEU A 92 5.00 -4.15 14.24
C LEU A 92 5.61 -5.27 13.40
N ARG A 93 5.37 -6.50 13.86
CA ARG A 93 5.70 -7.76 13.20
C ARG A 93 4.88 -7.94 11.92
N PHE A 94 5.18 -7.15 10.91
CA PHE A 94 4.79 -7.47 9.54
C PHE A 94 5.97 -8.14 8.86
N ASN A 95 5.69 -9.15 8.04
CA ASN A 95 6.69 -10.00 7.39
C ASN A 95 7.49 -9.17 6.36
N THR A 96 8.48 -8.41 6.83
CA THR A 96 9.20 -7.36 6.10
C THR A 96 10.35 -7.87 5.23
N LYS A 97 10.44 -9.18 4.97
CA LYS A 97 11.62 -9.82 4.33
C LYS A 97 12.11 -9.14 3.03
N LYS A 98 11.32 -8.25 2.39
CA LYS A 98 11.72 -7.47 1.21
C LYS A 98 11.36 -5.97 1.22
N CYS A 99 10.77 -5.42 2.27
CA CYS A 99 10.22 -4.05 2.26
C CYS A 99 10.97 -3.04 3.14
N TYR A 100 12.07 -3.42 3.79
CA TYR A 100 12.87 -2.56 4.68
C TYR A 100 13.50 -1.32 4.02
N LYS A 101 13.48 -1.20 2.69
CA LYS A 101 13.88 0.03 1.96
C LYS A 101 12.69 0.91 1.59
N LYS A 102 11.46 0.43 1.72
CA LYS A 102 10.27 1.15 1.31
C LYS A 102 9.73 1.92 2.52
N GLN A 103 9.24 3.12 2.27
CA GLN A 103 8.46 3.84 3.26
C GLN A 103 7.25 2.98 3.64
N SER A 104 7.02 2.81 4.94
CA SER A 104 5.90 2.08 5.48
C SER A 104 5.06 3.00 6.37
N ILE A 105 3.78 2.65 6.49
CA ILE A 105 2.86 3.24 7.45
C ILE A 105 2.33 2.13 8.36
N THR A 106 2.00 2.46 9.59
CA THR A 106 1.32 1.55 10.51
C THR A 106 -0.13 1.37 10.07
N ALA A 107 -0.78 0.32 10.57
CA ALA A 107 -2.21 0.13 10.40
C ALA A 107 -3.01 1.36 10.87
N GLN A 108 -2.66 1.91 12.03
CA GLN A 108 -3.32 3.10 12.57
C GLN A 108 -3.06 4.34 11.71
N GLU A 109 -1.81 4.58 11.30
CA GLU A 109 -1.49 5.69 10.38
C GLU A 109 -2.27 5.59 9.06
N PHE A 110 -2.48 4.37 8.55
CA PHE A 110 -3.36 4.16 7.41
C PHE A 110 -4.80 4.57 7.73
N ILE A 111 -5.39 4.05 8.81
CA ILE A 111 -6.76 4.40 9.21
C ILE A 111 -6.93 5.90 9.36
N ASP A 112 -6.01 6.57 10.06
CA ASP A 112 -6.07 8.02 10.34
C ASP A 112 -5.93 8.89 9.09
N THR A 113 -5.23 8.41 8.06
CA THR A 113 -4.87 9.22 6.90
C THR A 113 -5.53 8.79 5.59
N ALA A 114 -6.22 7.66 5.57
CA ALA A 114 -6.95 7.16 4.40
C ALA A 114 -8.04 8.15 3.95
N ASP A 115 -8.30 8.21 2.65
CA ASP A 115 -9.34 9.08 2.11
C ASP A 115 -10.12 8.37 0.99
N ASN A 116 -11.29 8.91 0.68
CA ASN A 116 -12.16 8.37 -0.35
C ASN A 116 -11.43 8.26 -1.70
N CYS A 117 -11.67 7.14 -2.38
CA CYS A 117 -11.05 6.82 -3.67
C CYS A 117 -9.54 6.59 -3.64
N ASP A 118 -8.87 6.55 -2.48
CA ASP A 118 -7.54 5.98 -2.40
C ASP A 118 -7.57 4.48 -2.74
N ILE A 119 -6.43 3.87 -3.07
CA ILE A 119 -6.37 2.44 -3.40
C ILE A 119 -5.35 1.67 -2.55
N LEU A 120 -5.68 0.41 -2.31
CA LEU A 120 -4.78 -0.61 -1.81
C LEU A 120 -4.46 -1.59 -2.94
N LEU A 121 -3.16 -1.79 -3.17
CA LEU A 121 -2.62 -2.77 -4.09
C LEU A 121 -2.06 -3.95 -3.30
N PHE A 122 -2.41 -5.16 -3.72
CA PHE A 122 -2.18 -6.38 -2.95
C PHE A 122 -1.23 -7.32 -3.68
N ARG A 123 -0.40 -8.02 -2.90
CA ARG A 123 0.43 -9.13 -3.38
C ARG A 123 0.28 -10.34 -2.46
N ARG A 124 -0.28 -11.45 -2.96
CA ARG A 124 -0.54 -12.67 -2.18
C ARG A 124 0.60 -13.70 -2.21
N HIS A 125 0.59 -14.58 -1.20
CA HIS A 125 1.55 -15.68 -1.00
C HIS A 125 1.43 -16.85 -2.00
N ALA A 126 0.28 -17.05 -2.64
CA ALA A 126 -0.04 -18.30 -3.33
C ALA A 126 0.68 -18.51 -4.68
N PHE A 127 0.99 -19.78 -4.97
CA PHE A 127 1.67 -20.26 -6.19
C PHE A 127 0.93 -19.88 -7.49
N LEU A 128 -0.41 -19.84 -7.47
CA LEU A 128 -1.24 -19.44 -8.62
C LEU A 128 -1.13 -17.93 -8.96
N CYS A 129 -0.72 -17.08 -8.01
CA CYS A 129 -0.47 -15.65 -8.25
C CYS A 129 0.87 -15.41 -8.96
N LYS A 130 1.80 -16.39 -9.02
CA LYS A 130 3.01 -16.27 -9.86
C LYS A 130 2.64 -16.30 -11.35
N MET A 131 1.69 -17.14 -11.76
CA MET A 131 1.22 -17.17 -13.16
C MET A 131 0.54 -15.86 -13.58
N GLN A 132 -0.31 -15.28 -12.72
CA GLN A 132 -0.93 -13.98 -13.02
C GLN A 132 0.12 -12.87 -13.17
N ARG A 133 1.12 -12.79 -12.29
CA ARG A 133 2.19 -11.77 -12.37
C ARG A 133 3.12 -11.93 -13.58
N THR A 134 3.35 -13.17 -14.03
CA THR A 134 4.10 -13.43 -15.28
C THR A 134 3.30 -13.05 -16.53
N LEU A 135 1.97 -13.06 -16.46
CA LEU A 135 1.09 -12.74 -17.59
C LEU A 135 0.65 -11.26 -17.63
N THR A 136 0.58 -10.57 -16.49
CA THR A 136 0.14 -9.16 -16.41
C THR A 136 1.29 -8.16 -16.37
N SER A 137 2.55 -8.62 -16.30
CA SER A 137 3.74 -7.78 -16.08
C SER A 137 3.61 -6.83 -14.87
N SER A 138 2.69 -7.13 -13.92
CA SER A 138 2.44 -6.32 -12.74
C SER A 138 2.90 -7.04 -11.47
N GLU A 139 3.44 -6.28 -10.51
CA GLU A 139 3.85 -6.80 -9.20
C GLU A 139 2.65 -7.16 -8.30
N TYR A 140 1.44 -6.68 -8.66
CA TYR A 140 0.21 -6.76 -7.86
C TYR A 140 -0.81 -7.70 -8.49
N ASP A 141 -1.52 -8.45 -7.64
CA ASP A 141 -2.51 -9.46 -8.07
C ASP A 141 -3.95 -9.13 -7.63
N HIS A 142 -4.15 -8.06 -6.87
CA HIS A 142 -5.47 -7.56 -6.47
C HIS A 142 -5.40 -6.06 -6.16
N VAL A 143 -6.54 -5.39 -6.27
CA VAL A 143 -6.71 -3.96 -5.96
C VAL A 143 -8.08 -3.74 -5.33
N GLY A 144 -8.14 -2.86 -4.35
CA GLY A 144 -9.38 -2.40 -3.72
C GLY A 144 -9.33 -0.89 -3.52
N MET A 145 -10.52 -0.29 -3.44
CA MET A 145 -10.70 1.15 -3.25
C MET A 145 -11.12 1.45 -1.80
N VAL A 146 -10.53 2.47 -1.21
CA VAL A 146 -10.93 2.99 0.08
C VAL A 146 -12.22 3.80 -0.07
N VAL A 147 -13.19 3.52 0.79
CA VAL A 147 -14.42 4.28 0.96
C VAL A 147 -14.52 4.67 2.42
N ILE A 148 -14.64 5.96 2.70
CA ILE A 148 -14.82 6.51 4.04
C ILE A 148 -16.31 6.82 4.22
N THR A 149 -16.87 6.32 5.30
CA THR A 149 -18.23 6.64 5.73
C THR A 149 -18.21 7.15 7.15
N GLU A 150 -19.24 7.90 7.53
CA GLU A 150 -19.49 8.26 8.92
C GLU A 150 -20.76 7.55 9.38
N ASP A 151 -20.67 6.87 10.52
CA ASP A 151 -21.78 6.13 11.12
C ASP A 151 -21.82 6.48 12.60
N ASP A 152 -22.93 7.04 13.08
CA ASP A 152 -23.08 7.60 14.43
C ASP A 152 -21.96 8.58 14.86
N GLY A 153 -21.43 9.36 13.89
CA GLY A 153 -20.35 10.32 14.13
C GLY A 153 -18.94 9.69 14.21
N GLU A 154 -18.85 8.37 14.00
CA GLU A 154 -17.58 7.64 13.94
C GLU A 154 -17.16 7.42 12.49
N ARG A 155 -15.90 7.74 12.19
CA ARG A 155 -15.31 7.56 10.86
C ARG A 155 -14.96 6.08 10.63
N LYS A 156 -15.58 5.47 9.64
CA LYS A 156 -15.31 4.10 9.20
C LYS A 156 -14.50 4.09 7.90
N VAL A 157 -13.45 3.29 7.89
CA VAL A 157 -12.60 3.06 6.71
C VAL A 157 -13.00 1.73 6.11
N LEU A 158 -13.66 1.75 4.97
CA LEU A 158 -14.11 0.55 4.25
C LEU A 158 -13.23 0.29 3.03
N LEU A 159 -13.07 -0.98 2.68
CA LEU A 159 -12.45 -1.43 1.45
C LEU A 159 -13.50 -1.98 0.50
N LEU A 160 -13.76 -1.27 -0.58
CA LEU A 160 -14.53 -1.76 -1.71
C LEU A 160 -13.65 -2.68 -2.55
N GLU A 161 -14.01 -3.95 -2.62
CA GLU A 161 -13.27 -4.94 -3.40
C GLU A 161 -14.18 -5.96 -4.08
N SER A 162 -13.67 -6.55 -5.17
CA SER A 162 -14.27 -7.72 -5.82
C SER A 162 -13.43 -8.95 -5.50
N VAL A 163 -13.97 -9.86 -4.70
CA VAL A 163 -13.27 -11.07 -4.22
C VAL A 163 -13.81 -12.33 -4.87
N TYR A 164 -12.92 -13.31 -5.07
CA TYR A 164 -13.25 -14.59 -5.70
C TYR A 164 -14.36 -15.35 -4.92
N TYR A 165 -15.17 -16.16 -5.64
CA TYR A 165 -16.32 -16.95 -5.13
C TYR A 165 -17.62 -16.14 -4.88
N ASP A 166 -18.51 -16.66 -4.03
CA ASP A 166 -19.90 -16.21 -3.83
C ASP A 166 -20.05 -14.81 -3.20
N HIS A 167 -18.93 -14.17 -2.85
CA HIS A 167 -18.93 -12.88 -2.15
C HIS A 167 -19.00 -11.66 -3.09
N GLY A 168 -18.69 -11.81 -4.39
CA GLY A 168 -18.87 -10.73 -5.37
C GLY A 168 -18.16 -9.42 -5.00
N VAL A 169 -18.84 -8.31 -5.28
CA VAL A 169 -18.44 -6.97 -4.82
C VAL A 169 -18.94 -6.76 -3.39
N ARG A 170 -18.02 -6.42 -2.47
CA ARG A 170 -18.31 -6.18 -1.06
C ARG A 170 -17.58 -4.95 -0.51
N LEU A 171 -18.03 -4.50 0.66
CA LEU A 171 -17.30 -3.57 1.54
C LEU A 171 -16.77 -4.35 2.74
N LEU A 172 -15.47 -4.28 3.00
CA LEU A 172 -14.82 -4.80 4.20
C LEU A 172 -14.51 -3.65 5.15
N ASP A 173 -14.95 -3.74 6.40
CA ASP A 173 -14.61 -2.74 7.42
C ASP A 173 -13.14 -2.91 7.86
N LEU A 174 -12.30 -1.92 7.57
CA LEU A 174 -10.91 -1.88 8.00
C LEU A 174 -10.72 -1.12 9.32
N SER A 175 -11.72 -0.38 9.77
CA SER A 175 -11.72 0.17 11.14
C SER A 175 -11.87 -0.94 12.18
N ASP A 176 -12.46 -2.08 11.80
CA ASP A 176 -12.43 -3.31 12.61
C ASP A 176 -11.02 -3.92 12.67
N PRO A 177 -10.39 -4.02 13.86
CA PRO A 177 -9.04 -4.54 14.01
C PRO A 177 -8.87 -6.00 13.57
N GLU A 178 -9.92 -6.83 13.67
CA GLU A 178 -9.84 -8.23 13.27
C GLU A 178 -9.80 -8.39 11.75
N SER A 179 -10.68 -7.67 11.05
CA SER A 179 -10.72 -7.58 9.59
C SER A 179 -9.41 -7.05 9.02
N LEU A 180 -8.87 -5.97 9.60
CA LEU A 180 -7.59 -5.42 9.19
C LEU A 180 -6.44 -6.41 9.43
N ARG A 181 -6.42 -7.09 10.58
CA ARG A 181 -5.41 -8.12 10.89
C ARG A 181 -5.49 -9.29 9.92
N ALA A 182 -6.70 -9.76 9.58
CA ALA A 182 -6.91 -10.85 8.62
C ALA A 182 -6.45 -10.45 7.21
N LEU A 183 -6.75 -9.22 6.79
CA LEU A 183 -6.30 -8.67 5.51
C LEU A 183 -4.77 -8.62 5.45
N VAL A 184 -4.13 -8.06 6.47
CA VAL A 184 -2.67 -7.93 6.50
C VAL A 184 -1.99 -9.29 6.61
N GLY A 185 -2.53 -10.22 7.41
CA GLY A 185 -1.97 -11.55 7.61
C GLY A 185 -2.05 -12.47 6.38
N SER A 186 -2.99 -12.21 5.47
CA SER A 186 -3.17 -13.01 4.24
C SER A 186 -2.31 -12.55 3.05
N HIS A 187 -1.59 -11.44 3.18
CA HIS A 187 -0.84 -10.81 2.09
C HIS A 187 0.65 -10.66 2.39
N THR A 188 1.48 -10.79 1.35
CA THR A 188 2.93 -10.57 1.45
C THR A 188 3.29 -9.08 1.50
N VAL A 189 2.56 -8.27 0.73
CA VAL A 189 2.78 -6.83 0.60
C VAL A 189 1.44 -6.16 0.34
N LEU A 190 1.18 -5.08 1.07
CA LEU A 190 0.14 -4.10 0.79
C LEU A 190 0.80 -2.79 0.41
N VAL A 191 0.33 -2.16 -0.66
CA VAL A 191 0.81 -0.86 -1.12
C VAL A 191 -0.36 0.10 -1.15
N TYR A 192 -0.29 1.13 -0.34
CA TYR A 192 -1.26 2.21 -0.29
C TYR A 192 -0.88 3.32 -1.26
N ARG A 193 -1.87 3.84 -2.00
CA ARG A 193 -1.72 4.95 -2.95
C ARG A 193 -2.86 5.94 -2.74
N LYS A 194 -2.48 7.20 -2.54
CA LYS A 194 -3.42 8.31 -2.40
C LYS A 194 -3.85 8.83 -3.77
N LEU A 195 -5.13 9.10 -3.92
CA LEU A 195 -5.63 9.93 -5.01
C LEU A 195 -5.43 11.40 -4.63
N THR A 196 -4.67 12.12 -5.46
CA THR A 196 -4.22 13.49 -5.22
C THR A 196 -4.83 14.46 -6.23
N GLY A 197 -4.98 15.73 -5.86
CA GLY A 197 -5.45 16.78 -6.77
C GLY A 197 -6.96 16.74 -7.02
N VAL A 198 -7.71 16.17 -6.08
CA VAL A 198 -9.17 16.04 -6.12
C VAL A 198 -9.74 16.70 -4.87
N GLU A 199 -10.71 17.59 -5.06
CA GLU A 199 -11.53 18.11 -3.96
C GLU A 199 -12.64 17.11 -3.65
N ARG A 200 -12.82 16.80 -2.38
CA ARG A 200 -13.80 15.82 -1.89
C ARG A 200 -14.90 16.53 -1.12
N ASP A 201 -15.61 17.41 -1.82
CA ASP A 201 -16.77 18.13 -1.29
C ASP A 201 -18.01 17.23 -1.20
N ASP A 202 -19.11 17.77 -0.68
CA ASP A 202 -20.35 16.99 -0.48
C ASP A 202 -20.90 16.42 -1.80
N ALA A 203 -20.73 17.14 -2.91
CA ALA A 203 -21.15 16.66 -4.23
C ALA A 203 -20.33 15.43 -4.66
N PHE A 204 -19.01 15.48 -4.49
CA PHE A 204 -18.14 14.34 -4.73
C PHE A 204 -18.52 13.13 -3.85
N ILE A 205 -18.81 13.36 -2.57
CA ILE A 205 -19.21 12.30 -1.63
C ILE A 205 -20.52 11.66 -2.08
N GLN A 206 -21.49 12.45 -2.53
CA GLN A 206 -22.75 11.94 -3.07
C GLN A 206 -22.53 11.12 -4.36
N ASP A 207 -21.73 11.62 -5.29
CA ASP A 207 -21.41 10.92 -6.54
C ASP A 207 -20.69 9.60 -6.28
N LEU A 208 -19.79 9.57 -5.29
CA LEU A 208 -19.13 8.35 -4.84
C LEU A 208 -20.12 7.36 -4.24
N SER A 209 -21.03 7.81 -3.37
CA SER A 209 -22.08 6.97 -2.78
C SER A 209 -22.96 6.34 -3.87
N ASP A 210 -23.38 7.13 -4.85
CA ASP A 210 -24.13 6.69 -6.02
C ASP A 210 -23.34 5.69 -6.88
N ALA A 211 -22.05 5.94 -7.10
CA ALA A 211 -21.19 5.02 -7.85
C ALA A 211 -21.02 3.68 -7.11
N VAL A 212 -20.79 3.71 -5.79
CA VAL A 212 -20.61 2.53 -4.94
C VAL A 212 -21.89 1.70 -4.89
N SER A 213 -23.06 2.32 -4.64
CA SER A 213 -24.35 1.63 -4.60
C SER A 213 -24.67 0.91 -5.93
N ARG A 214 -24.27 1.48 -7.07
CA ARG A 214 -24.45 0.87 -8.40
C ARG A 214 -23.57 -0.35 -8.66
N VAL A 215 -22.48 -0.53 -7.93
CA VAL A 215 -21.55 -1.66 -8.10
C VAL A 215 -21.67 -2.72 -7.01
N LEU A 216 -22.16 -2.34 -5.83
CA LEU A 216 -22.46 -3.25 -4.74
C LEU A 216 -23.45 -4.36 -5.16
N HIS A 217 -23.28 -5.55 -4.59
CA HIS A 217 -24.10 -6.76 -4.82
C HIS A 217 -24.05 -7.38 -6.22
N LYS A 218 -23.12 -6.97 -7.09
CA LYS A 218 -22.88 -7.65 -8.39
C LYS A 218 -21.94 -8.86 -8.21
N LYS A 219 -22.25 -9.99 -8.87
CA LYS A 219 -21.56 -11.31 -8.70
C LYS A 219 -20.12 -11.35 -9.24
N TYR A 220 -19.27 -12.27 -8.75
CA TYR A 220 -17.85 -12.43 -9.14
C TYR A 220 -17.61 -13.20 -10.46
N GLY A 221 -16.53 -12.83 -11.17
CA GLY A 221 -16.16 -13.27 -12.53
C GLY A 221 -15.05 -14.30 -12.66
N MET A 222 -15.38 -15.60 -12.60
CA MET A 222 -14.45 -16.64 -13.08
C MET A 222 -14.56 -16.77 -14.61
N ASN A 223 -13.58 -16.24 -15.37
CA ASN A 223 -13.16 -16.79 -16.67
C ASN A 223 -11.92 -16.06 -17.24
N PHE A 224 -10.86 -15.91 -16.44
CA PHE A 224 -9.59 -15.33 -16.91
C PHE A 224 -8.93 -16.17 -18.02
N LEU A 225 -9.06 -17.51 -18.00
CA LEU A 225 -8.45 -18.38 -19.02
C LEU A 225 -9.26 -18.46 -20.34
N ASN A 226 -10.58 -18.27 -20.31
CA ASN A 226 -11.43 -18.39 -21.49
C ASN A 226 -11.60 -17.07 -22.26
N PHE A 227 -11.28 -15.93 -21.65
CA PHE A 227 -11.40 -14.61 -22.27
C PHE A 227 -10.35 -14.36 -23.37
N TRP A 228 -9.22 -15.06 -23.34
CA TRP A 228 -8.16 -14.91 -24.34
C TRP A 228 -8.40 -15.65 -25.66
N ARG A 229 -9.50 -16.41 -25.75
CA ARG A 229 -9.85 -17.19 -26.94
C ARG A 229 -11.26 -16.83 -27.42
N ARG A 230 -11.48 -15.59 -27.86
CA ARG A 230 -12.53 -15.29 -28.87
C ARG A 230 -12.42 -13.90 -29.50
N SER A 231 -12.12 -13.93 -30.79
CA SER A 231 -12.47 -12.93 -31.80
C SER A 231 -14.00 -12.82 -31.95
N SER A 232 -14.45 -11.61 -32.29
CA SER A 232 -15.70 -11.24 -32.98
C SER A 232 -17.06 -11.66 -32.40
N SER A 233 -17.90 -10.63 -32.19
CA SER A 233 -19.38 -10.59 -32.25
C SER A 233 -20.19 -11.42 -31.23
N ALA A 234 -20.99 -10.72 -30.40
CA ALA A 234 -22.45 -10.92 -30.27
C ALA A 234 -23.07 -10.04 -29.17
N LYS A 235 -24.24 -9.48 -29.48
CA LYS A 235 -25.23 -8.87 -28.57
C LYS A 235 -25.85 -9.94 -27.64
N GLN A 236 -26.43 -9.48 -26.52
CA GLN A 236 -27.19 -10.21 -25.47
C GLN A 236 -26.28 -10.97 -24.47
N VAL A 237 -26.33 -10.79 -23.15
CA VAL A 237 -27.45 -10.61 -22.21
C VAL A 237 -27.05 -9.61 -21.11
N ALA A 238 -27.94 -8.66 -20.82
CA ALA A 238 -27.79 -7.70 -19.73
C ALA A 238 -28.44 -8.27 -18.46
N ASP A 239 -27.66 -8.89 -17.56
CA ASP A 239 -27.85 -8.75 -16.10
C ASP A 239 -26.74 -9.42 -15.27
N ASP A 240 -26.07 -10.45 -15.80
CA ASP A 240 -25.11 -11.27 -15.04
C ASP A 240 -23.63 -10.80 -15.20
N ARG A 241 -23.42 -9.48 -15.27
CA ARG A 241 -22.08 -8.90 -15.50
C ARG A 241 -21.23 -9.00 -14.24
N LYS A 242 -20.22 -9.86 -14.33
CA LYS A 242 -19.30 -10.18 -13.25
C LYS A 242 -18.06 -9.26 -13.27
N PHE A 243 -17.66 -8.69 -12.11
CA PHE A 243 -16.49 -7.80 -12.01
C PHE A 243 -15.22 -8.52 -11.61
N HIS A 244 -14.10 -8.15 -12.21
CA HIS A 244 -12.78 -8.35 -11.60
C HIS A 244 -12.33 -7.11 -10.83
N CYS A 245 -11.32 -7.26 -9.96
CA CYS A 245 -10.92 -6.24 -9.00
C CYS A 245 -10.51 -4.90 -9.63
N ALA A 246 -9.68 -4.91 -10.67
CA ALA A 246 -9.30 -3.68 -11.39
C ALA A 246 -10.47 -3.05 -12.16
N GLU A 247 -11.32 -3.86 -12.80
CA GLU A 247 -12.52 -3.37 -13.49
C GLU A 247 -13.48 -2.64 -12.55
N LEU A 248 -13.67 -3.16 -11.33
CA LEU A 248 -14.50 -2.52 -10.30
C LEU A 248 -13.98 -1.11 -10.00
N VAL A 249 -12.70 -1.00 -9.63
CA VAL A 249 -12.07 0.28 -9.27
C VAL A 249 -12.14 1.26 -10.43
N VAL A 250 -11.76 0.84 -11.63
CA VAL A 250 -11.77 1.70 -12.82
C VAL A 250 -13.19 2.10 -13.21
N LYS A 251 -14.17 1.22 -13.03
CA LYS A 251 -15.57 1.58 -13.30
C LYS A 251 -16.06 2.67 -12.35
N VAL A 252 -15.73 2.59 -11.06
CA VAL A 252 -16.07 3.66 -10.11
C VAL A 252 -15.35 4.95 -10.50
N TYR A 253 -14.05 4.90 -10.81
CA TYR A 253 -13.30 6.07 -11.29
C TYR A 253 -13.85 6.71 -12.57
N LYS A 254 -14.38 5.91 -13.50
CA LYS A 254 -15.07 6.44 -14.69
C LYS A 254 -16.38 7.13 -14.35
N MET A 255 -17.17 6.56 -13.43
CA MET A 255 -18.41 7.20 -12.96
C MET A 255 -18.11 8.56 -12.31
N LEU A 256 -16.97 8.69 -11.66
CA LEU A 256 -16.47 9.93 -11.05
C LEU A 256 -15.68 10.83 -12.02
N GLY A 257 -15.56 10.45 -13.30
CA GLY A 257 -14.88 11.25 -14.31
C GLY A 257 -13.35 11.26 -14.26
N PHE A 258 -12.71 10.45 -13.40
CA PHE A 258 -11.24 10.39 -13.30
C PHE A 258 -10.56 9.64 -14.44
N VAL A 259 -11.28 8.72 -15.08
CA VAL A 259 -10.76 7.90 -16.18
C VAL A 259 -11.69 8.04 -17.38
N SER A 260 -11.11 8.26 -18.56
CA SER A 260 -11.86 8.35 -19.82
C SER A 260 -12.61 7.06 -20.14
N ASP A 261 -13.78 7.21 -20.78
CA ASP A 261 -14.54 6.07 -21.27
C ASP A 261 -14.00 5.39 -22.54
N ALA A 262 -12.96 5.94 -23.15
CA ALA A 262 -12.37 5.41 -24.38
C ALA A 262 -11.85 3.96 -24.26
N LYS A 263 -11.28 3.59 -23.11
CA LYS A 263 -10.84 2.20 -22.82
C LYS A 263 -11.87 1.51 -21.93
N SER A 264 -12.32 0.31 -22.30
CA SER A 264 -13.21 -0.50 -21.44
C SER A 264 -12.54 -0.78 -20.08
N SER A 265 -13.28 -0.65 -18.98
CA SER A 265 -12.81 -0.96 -17.62
C SER A 265 -12.26 -2.38 -17.51
N SER A 266 -12.82 -3.31 -18.29
CA SER A 266 -12.40 -4.72 -18.30
C SER A 266 -11.01 -4.98 -18.90
N ARG A 267 -10.35 -3.95 -19.44
CA ARG A 267 -9.00 -4.02 -20.01
C ARG A 267 -7.93 -3.50 -19.05
N PHE A 268 -8.30 -3.08 -17.84
CA PHE A 268 -7.35 -2.62 -16.85
C PHE A 268 -6.93 -3.76 -15.94
N LEU A 269 -5.66 -3.72 -15.56
CA LEU A 269 -5.05 -4.67 -14.63
C LEU A 269 -4.63 -3.92 -13.37
N PRO A 270 -4.41 -4.59 -12.23
CA PRO A 270 -3.96 -3.92 -11.00
C PRO A 270 -2.64 -3.14 -11.11
N GLY A 271 -1.87 -3.31 -12.19
CA GLY A 271 -0.64 -2.54 -12.44
C GLY A 271 -0.80 -1.33 -13.36
N ASP A 272 -1.96 -1.15 -14.00
CA ASP A 272 -2.30 0.04 -14.80
C ASP A 272 -2.69 1.20 -13.87
#